data_AF-A4F6Z3-F1
#
_entry.id   AF-A4F6Z3-F1
#
_cell.length_a   1.000
_cell.length_b   1.000
_cell.length_c   1.000
_cell.angle_alpha   90.00
_cell.angle_beta   90.00
_cell.angle_gamma   90.00
#
_symmetry.space_group_name_H-M   'P 1'
#
loop_
_entity.id
_entity.type
_entity.pdbx_description
1 polymer ?
#
loop_
_entity_poly.entity_id
_entity_poly.type
_entity_poly.pdbx_seq_one_letter_code
_entity_poly.pdbx_strand_id
1 'polypeptide(L)'
;MTVPKVTVHGVVTVLYACPLTDAQLRDAEVYDLARFVALVHRKTPRKAIERLENGLAVLAASGGPTFDRRRYALAQARADAVRAVTRPPAPGRDTPAVHPVELEPDAIWPN
;
A
#
# COMPACT_ATOMS: atom_id res chain seq x y z
N MET A 1 -3.61 21.83 1.91
CA MET A 1 -2.53 20.84 2.18
C MET A 1 -2.73 19.68 1.23
N THR A 2 -1.83 19.49 0.27
CA THR A 2 -1.86 18.35 -0.65
C THR A 2 -1.44 17.08 0.10
N VAL A 3 -2.31 16.08 0.12
CA VAL A 3 -1.96 14.76 0.69
C VAL A 3 -0.83 14.19 -0.18
N PRO A 4 0.34 13.86 0.39
CA PRO A 4 1.44 13.31 -0.39
C PRO A 4 0.98 12.02 -1.07
N LYS A 5 1.12 11.97 -2.39
CA LYS A 5 0.70 10.84 -3.22
C LYS A 5 1.50 9.60 -2.79
N VAL A 6 0.78 8.57 -2.31
CA VAL A 6 1.40 7.29 -1.96
C VAL A 6 2.03 6.70 -3.22
N THR A 7 3.35 6.45 -3.17
CA THR A 7 4.11 5.86 -4.28
C THR A 7 4.11 4.34 -4.15
N VAL A 8 4.33 3.62 -5.26
CA VAL A 8 4.45 2.15 -5.22
C VAL A 8 5.55 1.72 -4.26
N HIS A 9 6.69 2.40 -4.28
CA HIS A 9 7.80 2.15 -3.33
C HIS A 9 7.38 2.37 -1.87
N GLY A 10 6.56 3.38 -1.59
CA GLY A 10 5.97 3.60 -0.26
C GLY A 10 5.05 2.45 0.17
N VAL A 11 4.21 1.96 -0.74
CA VAL A 11 3.36 0.77 -0.49
C VAL A 11 4.22 -0.45 -0.17
N VAL A 12 5.24 -0.73 -0.99
CA VAL A 12 6.17 -1.86 -0.77
C VAL A 12 6.87 -1.72 0.58
N THR A 13 7.32 -0.51 0.91
CA THR A 13 8.00 -0.23 2.18
C THR A 13 7.11 -0.54 3.38
N VAL A 14 5.86 -0.09 3.35
CA VAL A 14 4.89 -0.34 4.42
C VAL A 14 4.55 -1.83 4.52
N LEU A 15 4.34 -2.52 3.40
CA LEU A 15 4.00 -3.95 3.39
C LEU A 15 5.19 -4.85 3.77
N TYR A 16 6.41 -4.47 3.42
CA TYR A 16 7.62 -5.18 3.83
C TYR A 16 7.81 -5.10 5.35
N ALA A 17 7.66 -3.90 5.92
CA ALA A 17 7.84 -3.64 7.34
C ALA A 17 6.63 -4.01 8.21
N CYS A 18 5.51 -4.45 7.62
CA CYS A 18 4.31 -4.75 8.39
C CYS A 18 4.52 -6.01 9.26
N PRO A 19 3.90 -6.07 10.45
CA PRO A 19 4.07 -7.18 11.38
C PRO A 19 3.33 -8.46 10.96
N LEU A 20 2.72 -8.49 9.77
CA LEU A 20 2.04 -9.68 9.26
C LEU A 20 3.07 -10.73 8.86
N THR A 21 2.77 -12.01 9.14
CA THR A 21 3.53 -13.13 8.56
C THR A 21 3.39 -13.16 7.04
N ASP A 22 4.22 -13.96 6.36
CA ASP A 22 4.13 -14.14 4.91
C ASP A 22 2.81 -14.75 4.46
N ALA A 23 2.22 -15.66 5.26
CA ALA A 23 0.90 -16.21 4.96
C ALA A 23 -0.17 -15.12 5.07
N GLN A 24 -0.20 -14.39 6.19
CA GLN A 24 -1.16 -13.32 6.38
C GLN A 24 -1.04 -12.22 5.33
N LEU A 25 0.18 -11.82 4.94
CA LEU A 25 0.37 -10.81 3.90
C LEU A 25 -0.09 -11.31 2.51
N ARG A 26 0.09 -12.61 2.22
CA ARG A 26 -0.34 -13.22 0.97
C ARG A 26 -1.86 -13.29 0.88
N ASP A 27 -2.50 -13.71 1.96
CA ASP A 27 -3.91 -14.07 2.01
C ASP A 27 -4.81 -12.89 2.40
N ALA A 28 -4.23 -11.79 2.91
CA ALA A 28 -4.98 -10.57 3.22
C ALA A 28 -5.72 -10.02 1.99
N GLU A 29 -6.88 -9.43 2.22
CA GLU A 29 -7.64 -8.77 1.17
C GLU A 29 -6.90 -7.53 0.64
N VAL A 30 -6.92 -7.34 -0.68
CA VAL A 30 -6.19 -6.22 -1.32
C VAL A 30 -6.72 -4.87 -0.83
N TYR A 31 -8.04 -4.76 -0.61
CA TYR A 31 -8.66 -3.55 -0.09
C TYR A 31 -8.24 -3.23 1.34
N ASP A 32 -8.10 -4.25 2.20
CA ASP A 32 -7.63 -4.06 3.57
C ASP A 32 -6.16 -3.61 3.61
N LEU A 33 -5.32 -4.18 2.74
CA LEU A 33 -3.95 -3.72 2.56
C LEU A 33 -3.89 -2.26 2.08
N ALA A 34 -4.76 -1.87 1.14
CA ALA A 34 -4.84 -0.48 0.67
C ALA A 34 -5.25 0.49 1.80
N ARG A 35 -6.27 0.12 2.60
CA ARG A 35 -6.71 0.90 3.76
C ARG A 35 -5.60 1.01 4.81
N PHE A 36 -4.92 -0.09 5.10
CA PHE A 36 -3.80 -0.12 6.04
C PHE A 36 -2.68 0.82 5.60
N VAL A 37 -2.25 0.72 4.33
CA VAL A 37 -1.18 1.57 3.79
C VAL A 37 -1.58 3.05 3.84
N ALA A 38 -2.81 3.39 3.45
CA ALA A 38 -3.31 4.75 3.53
C ALA A 38 -3.31 5.28 4.97
N LEU A 39 -3.71 4.45 5.94
CA LEU A 39 -3.71 4.80 7.36
C LEU A 39 -2.29 5.04 7.89
N VAL A 40 -1.33 4.19 7.52
CA VAL A 40 0.08 4.33 7.91
C VAL A 40 0.66 5.63 7.34
N HIS A 41 0.45 5.93 6.06
CA HIS A 41 0.92 7.16 5.44
C HIS A 41 0.26 8.42 6.03
N ARG A 42 -0.99 8.32 6.50
CA ARG A 42 -1.69 9.44 7.17
C ARG A 42 -1.20 9.67 8.60
N LYS A 43 -0.93 8.61 9.36
CA LYS A 43 -0.58 8.69 10.79
C LYS A 43 0.92 8.83 11.05
N THR A 44 1.76 8.44 10.09
CA THR A 44 3.22 8.46 10.26
C THR A 44 3.80 9.76 9.70
N PRO A 45 4.69 10.45 10.43
CA PRO A 45 5.37 11.63 9.90
C PRO A 45 6.11 11.30 8.60
N ARG A 46 5.97 12.16 7.58
CA ARG A 46 6.55 11.91 6.24
C ARG A 46 8.06 11.60 6.30
N LYS A 47 8.82 12.33 7.13
CA LYS A 47 10.26 12.08 7.34
C LYS A 47 10.58 10.68 7.85
N ALA A 48 9.69 10.07 8.63
CA ALA A 48 9.88 8.69 9.11
C ALA A 48 9.64 7.68 7.99
N ILE A 49 8.60 7.88 7.17
CA ILE A 49 8.35 7.06 5.98
C ILE A 49 9.51 7.18 4.98
N GLU A 50 10.02 8.38 4.72
CA GLU A 50 11.16 8.59 3.81
C GLU A 50 12.43 7.87 4.27
N ARG A 51 12.69 7.86 5.58
CA ARG A 51 13.82 7.09 6.14
C ARG A 51 13.64 5.58 5.90
N LEU A 52 12.44 5.05 6.07
CA LEU A 52 12.13 3.65 5.78
C LEU A 52 12.26 3.34 4.29
N GLU A 53 11.72 4.21 3.42
CA GLU A 53 11.81 4.09 1.96
C GLU A 53 13.28 4.04 1.50
N ASN A 54 14.12 4.93 2.04
CA ASN A 54 15.56 4.97 1.73
C ASN A 54 16.30 3.75 2.26
N GLY A 55 16.03 3.34 3.50
CA GLY A 55 16.66 2.17 4.10
C GLY A 55 16.33 0.88 3.33
N LEU A 56 15.07 0.72 2.94
CA LEU A 56 14.66 -0.44 2.14
C LEU A 56 15.27 -0.42 0.73
N ALA A 57 15.39 0.75 0.10
CA ALA A 57 16.04 0.87 -1.20
C ALA A 57 17.51 0.41 -1.16
N VAL A 58 18.25 0.79 -0.11
CA VAL A 58 19.64 0.34 0.11
C VAL A 58 19.68 -1.17 0.33
N LEU A 59 18.80 -1.71 1.19
CA LEU A 59 18.74 -3.16 1.45
C LEU A 59 18.37 -3.96 0.19
N ALA A 60 17.46 -3.46 -0.64
CA ALA A 60 17.07 -4.12 -1.88
C ALA A 60 18.20 -4.13 -2.92
N ALA A 61 19.01 -3.07 -2.96
CA ALA A 61 20.13 -2.96 -3.91
C ALA A 61 21.37 -3.77 -3.47
N SER A 62 21.73 -3.66 -2.19
CA SER A 62 22.98 -4.23 -1.65
C SER A 62 22.79 -5.62 -1.04
N GLY A 63 21.55 -6.00 -0.72
CA GLY A 63 21.26 -7.14 0.15
C GLY A 63 21.75 -6.90 1.58
N GLY A 64 21.66 -7.94 2.40
CA GLY A 64 22.15 -7.92 3.77
C GLY A 64 21.75 -9.20 4.51
N PRO A 65 22.42 -9.53 5.63
CA PRO A 65 22.12 -10.75 6.39
C PRO A 65 20.68 -10.78 6.93
N THR A 66 20.07 -9.62 7.11
CA THR A 66 18.68 -9.47 7.59
C THR A 66 17.69 -9.15 6.48
N PHE A 67 18.14 -9.04 5.22
CA PHE A 67 17.24 -8.73 4.10
C PHE A 67 16.57 -10.00 3.58
N ASP A 68 15.26 -10.08 3.73
CA ASP A 68 14.47 -11.19 3.23
C ASP A 68 13.95 -10.89 1.81
N ARG A 69 14.62 -11.49 0.83
CA ARG A 69 14.25 -11.38 -0.60
C ARG A 69 12.87 -11.93 -0.89
N ARG A 70 12.45 -13.00 -0.21
CA ARG A 70 11.14 -13.63 -0.42
C ARG A 70 10.03 -12.71 0.10
N ARG A 71 10.22 -12.16 1.31
CA ARG A 71 9.33 -11.16 1.88
C ARG A 71 9.21 -9.93 0.98
N TYR A 72 10.34 -9.44 0.47
CA TYR A 72 10.38 -8.30 -0.44
C TYR A 72 9.60 -8.55 -1.73
N ALA A 73 9.80 -9.71 -2.38
CA ALA A 73 9.06 -10.08 -3.57
C ALA A 73 7.55 -10.20 -3.32
N LEU A 74 7.15 -10.74 -2.17
CA LEU A 74 5.74 -10.79 -1.77
C LEU A 74 5.17 -9.37 -1.58
N ALA A 75 5.87 -8.50 -0.85
CA ALA A 75 5.45 -7.12 -0.65
C ALA A 75 5.31 -6.36 -1.99
N GLN A 76 6.23 -6.60 -2.93
CA GLN A 76 6.16 -6.05 -4.29
C GLN A 76 4.91 -6.51 -5.04
N ALA A 77 4.65 -7.82 -5.09
CA ALA A 77 3.48 -8.36 -5.76
C ALA A 77 2.16 -7.83 -5.16
N ARG A 78 2.10 -7.71 -3.83
CA ARG A 78 0.94 -7.15 -3.14
C ARG A 78 0.78 -5.64 -3.39
N ALA A 79 1.88 -4.89 -3.46
CA ALA A 79 1.84 -3.46 -3.79
C ALA A 79 1.34 -3.21 -5.21
N ASP A 80 1.71 -4.07 -6.17
CA ASP A 80 1.20 -4.00 -7.54
C ASP A 80 -0.31 -4.31 -7.61
N ALA A 81 -0.80 -5.28 -6.82
CA ALA A 81 -2.23 -5.55 -6.68
C ALA A 81 -2.99 -4.35 -6.08
N VAL A 82 -2.44 -3.74 -5.02
CA VAL A 82 -3.00 -2.50 -4.42
C VAL A 82 -3.05 -1.37 -5.43
N ARG A 83 -2.01 -1.20 -6.24
CA ARG A 83 -1.97 -0.18 -7.30
C ARG A 83 -3.04 -0.42 -8.36
N ALA A 84 -3.31 -1.67 -8.73
CA ALA A 84 -4.30 -2.01 -9.74
C ALA A 84 -5.72 -1.61 -9.31
N VAL A 85 -6.09 -1.83 -8.05
CA VAL A 85 -7.42 -1.51 -7.51
C VAL A 85 -7.60 -0.04 -7.12
N THR A 86 -6.51 0.70 -6.91
CA THR A 86 -6.53 2.13 -6.57
C THR A 86 -6.34 3.05 -7.77
N ARG A 87 -6.09 2.48 -8.97
CA ARG A 87 -5.97 3.26 -10.20
C ARG A 87 -7.35 3.80 -10.57
N PRO A 88 -7.53 5.13 -10.71
CA PRO A 88 -8.78 5.66 -11.24
C PRO A 88 -9.02 5.08 -12.65
N PRO A 89 -10.29 4.82 -13.03
CA PRO A 89 -10.60 4.35 -14.37
C PRO A 89 -10.02 5.32 -15.41
N ALA A 90 -9.44 4.78 -16.48
CA ALA A 90 -8.90 5.60 -17.56
C ALA A 90 -10.02 6.48 -18.13
N PRO A 91 -9.77 7.76 -18.42
CA PRO A 91 -10.78 8.61 -19.05
C PRO A 91 -11.09 8.03 -20.43
N GLY A 92 -12.33 7.54 -20.64
CA GLY A 92 -12.80 7.06 -21.94
C GLY A 92 -13.32 5.61 -22.01
N ARG A 93 -13.63 4.93 -20.90
CA ARG A 93 -14.49 3.74 -20.95
C ARG A 93 -15.84 4.06 -20.32
N ASP A 94 -16.86 4.11 -21.18
CA ASP A 94 -18.29 4.17 -20.86
C ASP A 94 -18.70 3.00 -19.95
N THR A 95 -18.48 3.18 -18.66
CA THR A 95 -19.10 2.42 -17.60
C THR A 95 -19.55 3.45 -16.57
N PRO A 96 -20.79 3.36 -16.06
CA PRO A 96 -21.34 4.41 -15.22
C PRO A 96 -20.45 4.54 -13.99
N ALA A 97 -19.88 5.73 -13.85
CA ALA A 97 -19.09 6.12 -12.70
C ALA A 97 -20.00 6.12 -11.48
N VAL A 98 -19.98 5.01 -10.74
CA VAL A 98 -20.49 5.00 -9.38
C VAL A 98 -19.47 4.29 -8.51
N HIS A 99 -18.78 5.09 -7.72
CA HIS A 99 -17.85 4.59 -6.72
C HIS A 99 -18.66 3.78 -5.68
N PRO A 100 -18.17 2.66 -5.12
CA PRO A 100 -18.83 1.99 -4.00
C PRO A 100 -18.95 2.85 -2.71
N VAL A 101 -18.39 4.07 -2.72
CA VAL A 101 -18.54 5.09 -1.66
C VAL A 101 -19.74 6.01 -1.94
N GLU A 102 -20.23 6.05 -3.18
CA GLU A 102 -21.30 6.96 -3.61
C GLU A 102 -22.67 6.28 -3.65
N LEU A 103 -22.75 4.94 -3.64
CA LEU A 103 -24.03 4.22 -3.59
C LEU A 103 -24.62 4.14 -2.19
N GLU A 104 -23.81 3.95 -1.14
CA GLU A 104 -24.23 4.06 0.28
C GLU A 104 -23.02 4.43 1.18
N PRO A 105 -22.79 5.72 1.49
CA PRO A 105 -21.61 6.17 2.24
C PRO A 105 -21.58 6.09 3.77
N ASP A 106 -22.61 5.70 4.54
CA ASP A 106 -22.46 5.80 6.02
C ASP A 106 -21.76 4.57 6.64
N ALA A 107 -21.56 3.51 5.86
CA ALA A 107 -21.30 2.16 6.36
C ALA A 107 -19.83 1.83 6.69
N ILE A 108 -18.87 2.71 6.36
CA ILE A 108 -17.42 2.44 6.56
C ILE A 108 -16.92 2.95 7.93
N TRP A 109 -17.74 3.70 8.68
CA TRP A 109 -17.50 4.08 10.09
C TRP A 109 -18.78 4.41 10.86
N PRO A 110 -19.32 3.49 11.69
CA PRO A 110 -20.13 3.87 12.85
C PRO A 110 -19.21 4.18 14.05
N ASN A 111 -19.58 5.22 14.83
CA ASN A 111 -19.12 5.42 16.20
C ASN A 111 -19.58 4.27 17.11
#